data_AF-A0A940NZN0-F1
#
_entry.id   AF-A0A940NZN0-F1
#
_cell.length_a   1.000
_cell.length_b   1.000
_cell.length_c   1.000
_cell.angle_alpha   90.00
_cell.angle_beta   90.00
_cell.angle_gamma   90.00
#
_symmetry.space_group_name_H-M   'P 1'
#
loop_
_entity.id
_entity.type
_entity.pdbx_description
1 polymer ?
#
loop_
_entity_poly.entity_id
_entity_poly.type
_entity_poly.pdbx_seq_one_letter_code
_entity_poly.pdbx_strand_id
1 'polypeptide(L)'
;MKSINRSIIVAITIIIAMLPKTAVISYAEDYKPYDRMQDYIVLEGGKPELSEDVTLQYCEIPINSFTISNLSPDVTTDLDYTDWWFSEWEDCRYIFLPVTADREQLIISYSAYDTVKLNGEPIRSGETTSLLSDADTFQITVGDVDCGMLKIMQYNLGCIYLSTSHDGLDTLDNNRSISETGKALMLNTWL
;
A
#
# COMPACT_ATOMS: atom_id res chain seq x y z
N MET A 1 69.81 -13.60 -11.53
CA MET A 1 68.78 -14.21 -12.39
C MET A 1 67.40 -13.95 -11.78
N LYS A 2 66.79 -12.81 -12.10
CA LYS A 2 65.50 -12.32 -11.59
C LYS A 2 64.76 -11.66 -12.76
N SER A 3 64.24 -12.43 -13.71
CA SER A 3 63.42 -11.85 -14.80
C SER A 3 62.49 -12.85 -15.51
N ILE A 4 61.95 -13.86 -14.80
CA ILE A 4 61.02 -14.84 -15.42
C ILE A 4 59.61 -14.80 -14.82
N ASN A 5 59.42 -14.22 -13.62
CA ASN A 5 58.11 -14.23 -12.94
C ASN A 5 57.16 -13.05 -13.23
N ARG A 6 57.48 -12.15 -14.16
CA ARG A 6 56.59 -11.01 -14.49
C ARG A 6 55.76 -11.20 -15.76
N SER A 7 56.05 -12.20 -16.60
CA SER A 7 55.37 -12.38 -17.89
C SER A 7 54.12 -13.28 -17.83
N ILE A 8 53.95 -14.07 -16.77
CA ILE A 8 52.80 -14.99 -16.63
C ILE A 8 51.56 -14.29 -16.04
N ILE A 9 51.76 -13.21 -15.27
CA ILE A 9 50.65 -12.48 -14.63
C ILE A 9 49.89 -11.58 -15.63
N VAL A 10 50.55 -11.14 -16.72
CA VAL A 10 49.92 -10.27 -17.74
C VAL A 10 49.08 -11.08 -18.76
N ALA A 11 49.38 -12.38 -18.94
CA ALA A 11 48.67 -13.22 -19.89
C ALA A 11 47.28 -13.67 -19.38
N ILE A 12 47.06 -13.74 -18.07
CA ILE A 12 45.77 -14.14 -17.48
C ILE A 12 44.77 -12.97 -17.47
N THR A 13 45.24 -11.72 -17.43
CA THR A 13 44.36 -10.53 -17.39
C THR A 13 43.76 -10.15 -18.74
N ILE A 14 44.32 -10.61 -19.86
CA ILE A 14 43.82 -10.26 -21.21
C ILE A 14 42.73 -11.23 -21.70
N ILE A 15 42.71 -12.48 -21.23
CA ILE A 15 41.72 -13.48 -21.69
C ILE A 15 40.33 -13.25 -21.07
N ILE A 16 40.23 -12.60 -19.90
CA ILE A 16 38.93 -12.28 -19.28
C ILE A 16 38.25 -11.08 -19.99
N ALA A 17 39.01 -10.24 -20.69
CA ALA A 17 38.49 -9.08 -21.41
C ALA A 17 37.97 -9.38 -22.83
N MET A 18 38.15 -10.61 -23.33
CA MET A 18 37.70 -11.05 -24.67
C MET A 18 36.60 -12.11 -24.63
N LEU A 19 35.95 -12.30 -23.48
CA LEU A 19 34.64 -12.94 -23.48
C LEU A 19 33.68 -12.04 -24.27
N PRO A 20 32.96 -12.56 -25.28
CA PRO A 20 31.90 -11.79 -25.91
C PRO A 20 30.98 -11.32 -24.79
N LYS A 21 30.72 -10.01 -24.72
CA LYS A 21 29.55 -9.50 -24.02
C LYS A 21 28.36 -10.12 -24.74
N THR A 22 27.94 -11.31 -24.31
CA THR A 22 26.61 -11.79 -24.59
C THR A 22 25.72 -10.68 -24.12
N ALA A 23 25.12 -9.96 -25.06
CA ALA A 23 23.96 -9.14 -24.76
C ALA A 23 23.06 -10.05 -23.94
N VAL A 24 22.81 -9.67 -22.69
CA VAL A 24 21.68 -10.23 -21.96
C VAL A 24 20.49 -9.70 -22.73
N ILE A 25 20.12 -10.42 -23.78
CA ILE A 25 18.82 -10.28 -24.41
C ILE A 25 17.90 -10.84 -23.35
N SER A 26 17.44 -9.97 -22.47
CA SER A 26 16.21 -10.18 -21.73
C SER A 26 15.15 -10.34 -22.79
N TYR A 27 14.85 -11.58 -23.15
CA TYR A 27 13.55 -11.87 -23.72
C TYR A 27 12.57 -11.56 -22.60
N ALA A 28 11.76 -10.52 -22.77
CA ALA A 28 10.48 -10.52 -22.09
C ALA A 28 9.82 -11.82 -22.52
N GLU A 29 9.69 -12.76 -21.58
CA GLU A 29 8.83 -13.91 -21.79
C GLU A 29 7.47 -13.32 -22.16
N ASP A 30 6.92 -13.71 -23.31
CA ASP A 30 5.64 -13.21 -23.78
C ASP A 30 4.66 -13.27 -22.60
N TYR A 31 4.07 -12.13 -22.28
CA TYR A 31 3.07 -12.01 -21.24
C TYR A 31 1.97 -13.01 -21.54
N LYS A 32 1.98 -14.14 -20.82
CA LYS A 32 0.83 -15.03 -20.72
C LYS A 32 -0.07 -14.36 -19.69
N PRO A 33 -1.22 -13.77 -20.07
CA PRO A 33 -2.22 -13.41 -19.08
C PRO A 33 -2.55 -14.69 -18.33
N TYR A 34 -2.06 -14.80 -17.10
CA TYR A 34 -2.56 -15.81 -16.18
C TYR A 34 -4.00 -15.39 -15.89
N ASP A 35 -4.93 -16.15 -16.46
CA ASP A 35 -6.33 -16.03 -16.15
C ASP A 35 -6.53 -16.43 -14.68
N ARG A 36 -6.53 -15.41 -13.82
CA ARG A 36 -6.73 -15.57 -12.37
C ARG A 36 -8.15 -16.02 -12.02
N MET A 37 -9.05 -16.25 -12.99
CA MET A 37 -10.30 -16.98 -12.72
C MET A 37 -10.07 -18.40 -12.20
N GLN A 38 -8.86 -18.96 -12.34
CA GLN A 38 -8.54 -20.28 -11.76
C GLN A 38 -8.15 -20.24 -10.27
N ASP A 39 -7.90 -19.05 -9.70
CA ASP A 39 -7.61 -18.91 -8.27
C ASP A 39 -8.90 -18.89 -7.42
N TYR A 40 -10.08 -19.03 -8.05
CA TYR A 40 -11.27 -19.49 -7.34
C TYR A 40 -10.99 -20.89 -6.80
N ILE A 41 -10.71 -20.98 -5.50
CA ILE A 41 -10.88 -22.21 -4.75
C ILE A 41 -12.37 -22.55 -4.86
N VAL A 42 -12.72 -23.38 -5.85
CA VAL A 42 -14.03 -24.01 -5.95
C VAL A 42 -14.10 -25.02 -4.80
N LEU A 43 -14.53 -24.54 -3.63
CA LEU A 43 -15.17 -25.40 -2.65
C LEU A 43 -16.49 -25.86 -3.27
N GLU A 44 -16.45 -27.06 -3.86
CA GLU A 44 -17.57 -27.89 -4.31
C GLU A 44 -18.86 -27.16 -4.76
N GLY A 45 -19.05 -27.11 -6.07
CA GLY A 45 -20.35 -27.45 -6.66
C GLY A 45 -21.55 -26.57 -6.29
N GLY A 46 -21.47 -25.27 -6.54
CA GLY A 46 -22.65 -24.40 -6.60
C GLY A 46 -22.42 -23.32 -7.65
N LYS A 47 -23.36 -23.14 -8.59
CA LYS A 47 -23.45 -21.88 -9.34
C LYS A 47 -23.51 -20.75 -8.31
N PRO A 48 -22.70 -19.68 -8.41
CA PRO A 48 -22.97 -18.50 -7.60
C PRO A 48 -24.32 -17.98 -8.05
N GLU A 49 -25.34 -18.20 -7.21
CA GLU A 49 -26.56 -17.43 -7.31
C GLU A 49 -26.16 -15.96 -7.22
N LEU A 50 -26.66 -15.15 -8.16
CA LEU A 50 -26.49 -13.71 -8.12
C LEU A 50 -26.86 -13.24 -6.72
N SER A 51 -25.85 -12.66 -6.07
CA SER A 51 -25.82 -12.12 -4.72
C SER A 51 -27.19 -11.66 -4.23
N GLU A 52 -27.61 -12.23 -3.11
CA GLU A 52 -28.50 -11.56 -2.17
C GLU A 52 -28.00 -10.11 -1.98
N ASP A 53 -28.90 -9.12 -1.96
CA ASP A 53 -28.57 -7.72 -1.69
C ASP A 53 -27.76 -7.63 -0.40
N VAL A 54 -26.43 -7.55 -0.51
CA VAL A 54 -25.53 -7.40 0.63
C VAL A 54 -25.78 -6.02 1.20
N THR A 55 -26.52 -5.96 2.30
CA THR A 55 -26.78 -4.69 3.00
C THR A 55 -25.52 -4.31 3.77
N LEU A 56 -24.77 -3.34 3.26
CA LEU A 56 -23.60 -2.76 3.93
C LEU A 56 -24.07 -1.91 5.11
N GLN A 57 -23.66 -2.28 6.32
CA GLN A 57 -24.06 -1.61 7.55
C GLN A 57 -23.20 -0.36 7.81
N TYR A 58 -21.94 -0.38 7.39
CA TYR A 58 -20.95 0.65 7.76
C TYR A 58 -20.44 1.46 6.56
N CYS A 59 -21.16 1.44 5.43
CA CYS A 59 -20.84 2.26 4.26
C CYS A 59 -21.04 3.76 4.55
N GLU A 60 -22.09 4.12 5.28
CA GLU A 60 -22.41 5.49 5.71
C GLU A 60 -22.25 5.64 7.22
N ILE A 61 -21.20 6.35 7.65
CA ILE A 61 -20.90 6.64 9.06
C ILE A 61 -20.82 8.15 9.28
N PRO A 62 -21.06 8.67 10.50
CA PRO A 62 -21.08 10.10 10.81
C PRO A 62 -19.68 10.74 10.86
N ILE A 63 -18.78 10.36 9.94
CA ILE A 63 -17.42 10.87 9.79
C ILE A 63 -17.24 11.30 8.33
N ASN A 64 -17.07 12.61 8.13
CA ASN A 64 -16.95 13.23 6.81
C ASN A 64 -15.55 13.07 6.22
N SER A 65 -14.52 13.16 7.07
CA SER A 65 -13.11 12.98 6.68
C SER A 65 -12.32 12.37 7.82
N PHE A 66 -11.33 11.56 7.48
CA PHE A 66 -10.39 10.97 8.44
C PHE A 66 -9.05 10.77 7.72
N THR A 67 -8.06 11.52 8.17
CA THR A 67 -6.75 11.63 7.54
C THR A 67 -5.69 11.39 8.60
N ILE A 68 -4.65 10.64 8.24
CA ILE A 68 -3.47 10.41 9.07
C ILE A 68 -2.28 11.08 8.41
N SER A 69 -1.53 11.86 9.16
CA SER A 69 -0.30 12.52 8.73
C SER A 69 0.87 12.21 9.66
N ASN A 70 2.04 12.79 9.36
CA ASN A 70 3.33 12.47 9.98
C ASN A 70 3.78 11.04 9.65
N LEU A 71 3.57 10.61 8.40
CA LEU A 71 3.93 9.27 7.93
C LEU A 71 5.43 9.14 7.63
N SER A 72 6.13 10.27 7.51
CA SER A 72 7.56 10.34 7.27
C SER A 72 8.15 11.56 7.97
N PRO A 73 8.40 11.50 9.30
CA PRO A 73 8.79 12.65 10.12
C PRO A 73 10.08 13.35 9.64
N ASP A 74 10.95 12.62 8.94
CA ASP A 74 12.22 13.15 8.42
C ASP A 74 12.11 13.83 7.05
N VAL A 75 10.92 13.86 6.44
CA VAL A 75 10.70 14.37 5.07
C VAL A 75 9.68 15.49 5.09
N THR A 76 10.11 16.70 4.71
CA THR A 76 9.18 17.82 4.48
C THR A 76 8.50 17.67 3.12
N THR A 77 7.21 17.32 3.13
CA THR A 77 6.37 17.21 1.93
C THR A 77 4.91 17.51 2.26
N ASP A 78 4.20 18.15 1.32
CA ASP A 78 2.76 18.42 1.44
C ASP A 78 1.90 17.16 1.18
N LEU A 79 2.55 16.04 0.85
CA LEU A 79 1.91 14.76 0.55
C LEU A 79 2.10 13.73 1.67
N ASP A 80 2.46 14.16 2.88
CA ASP A 80 2.69 13.29 4.03
C ASP A 80 1.39 12.96 4.76
N TYR A 81 0.44 12.38 4.03
CA TYR A 81 -0.83 11.95 4.59
C TYR A 81 -1.45 10.78 3.83
N THR A 82 -2.33 10.06 4.52
CA THR A 82 -3.17 9.00 3.95
C THR A 82 -4.57 9.12 4.51
N ASP A 83 -5.56 8.84 3.68
CA ASP A 83 -6.95 8.76 4.09
C ASP A 83 -7.33 7.29 4.28
N TRP A 84 -8.30 7.04 5.16
CA TRP A 84 -8.87 5.70 5.26
C TRP A 84 -9.67 5.31 4.01
N TRP A 85 -9.77 4.01 3.75
CA TRP A 85 -10.50 3.45 2.62
C TRP A 85 -11.60 2.51 3.12
N PHE A 86 -12.78 2.56 2.52
CA PHE A 86 -13.89 1.65 2.86
C PHE A 86 -13.87 0.40 1.97
N SER A 87 -13.94 -0.77 2.59
CA SER A 87 -14.07 -2.06 1.92
C SER A 87 -15.51 -2.54 1.95
N GLU A 88 -16.16 -2.64 0.79
CA GLU A 88 -17.48 -3.25 0.65
C GLU A 88 -17.47 -4.76 0.93
N TRP A 89 -16.32 -5.41 0.75
CA TRP A 89 -16.16 -6.86 0.94
C TRP A 89 -16.19 -7.29 2.41
N GLU A 90 -15.65 -6.43 3.28
CA GLU A 90 -15.53 -6.70 4.72
C GLU A 90 -16.35 -5.72 5.57
N ASP A 91 -17.07 -4.79 4.93
CA ASP A 91 -17.86 -3.73 5.55
C ASP A 91 -17.08 -2.97 6.65
N CYS A 92 -15.85 -2.59 6.33
CA CYS A 92 -14.93 -1.95 7.29
C CYS A 92 -13.98 -0.94 6.65
N ARG A 93 -13.27 -0.16 7.47
CA ARG A 93 -12.27 0.83 7.02
C ARG A 93 -10.86 0.28 7.14
N TYR A 94 -10.02 0.63 6.18
CA TYR A 94 -8.58 0.36 6.18
C TYR A 94 -7.78 1.64 6.20
N ILE A 95 -6.64 1.60 6.85
CA ILE A 95 -5.59 2.60 6.72
C ILE A 95 -4.33 1.87 6.27
N PHE A 96 -3.74 2.38 5.19
CA PHE A 96 -2.51 1.84 4.66
C PHE A 96 -1.36 2.77 5.06
N LEU A 97 -0.50 2.28 5.94
CA LEU A 97 0.66 3.00 6.43
C LEU A 97 1.91 2.56 5.65
N PRO A 98 2.80 3.51 5.29
CA PRO A 98 4.09 3.18 4.75
C PRO A 98 5.02 2.60 5.83
N VAL A 99 6.09 1.94 5.40
CA VAL A 99 7.14 1.42 6.29
C VAL A 99 7.81 2.52 7.14
N THR A 100 7.80 3.77 6.67
CA THR A 100 8.37 4.93 7.37
C THR A 100 7.48 5.44 8.51
N ALA A 101 6.21 5.05 8.55
CA ALA A 101 5.28 5.58 9.54
C ALA A 101 5.58 5.03 10.93
N ASP A 102 5.84 5.94 11.87
CA ASP A 102 5.92 5.61 13.29
C ASP A 102 4.54 5.75 13.94
N ARG A 103 3.92 4.61 14.26
CA ARG A 103 2.57 4.53 14.85
C ARG A 103 2.46 5.17 16.23
N GLU A 104 3.58 5.45 16.89
CA GLU A 104 3.60 6.17 18.17
C GLU A 104 3.51 7.70 18.00
N GLN A 105 3.73 8.20 16.78
CA GLN A 105 3.89 9.62 16.49
C GLN A 105 2.94 10.13 15.38
N LEU A 106 1.91 9.37 15.04
CA LEU A 106 0.96 9.76 14.00
C LEU A 106 0.05 10.90 14.46
N ILE A 107 -0.39 11.71 13.52
CA ILE A 107 -1.40 12.75 13.75
C ILE A 107 -2.68 12.33 13.05
N ILE A 108 -3.77 12.21 13.79
CA ILE A 108 -5.09 11.89 13.22
C ILE A 108 -5.90 13.19 13.13
N SER A 109 -6.33 13.55 11.93
CA SER A 109 -7.23 14.69 11.68
C SER A 109 -8.54 14.19 11.10
N TYR A 110 -9.66 14.54 11.74
CA TYR A 110 -10.98 14.12 11.29
C TYR A 110 -12.02 15.24 11.40
N SER A 111 -13.10 15.10 10.64
CA SER A 111 -14.33 15.91 10.74
C SER A 111 -15.52 14.97 10.90
N ALA A 112 -16.24 15.10 12.01
CA ALA A 112 -17.37 14.25 12.37
C ALA A 112 -18.41 15.05 13.16
N TYR A 113 -19.62 14.52 13.30
CA TYR A 113 -20.67 15.17 14.08
C TYR A 113 -20.36 15.22 15.59
N ASP A 114 -19.61 14.24 16.09
CA ASP A 114 -19.18 14.12 17.48
C ASP A 114 -17.75 13.55 17.56
N THR A 115 -17.26 13.30 18.76
CA THR A 115 -15.94 12.74 19.06
C THR A 115 -15.82 11.31 18.53
N VAL A 116 -14.81 11.08 17.71
CA VAL A 116 -14.44 9.73 17.23
C VAL A 116 -13.63 9.03 18.31
N LYS A 117 -13.94 7.77 18.58
CA LYS A 117 -13.19 6.91 19.49
C LYS A 117 -12.75 5.64 18.78
N LEU A 118 -11.56 5.14 19.12
CA LEU A 118 -11.06 3.83 18.71
C LEU A 118 -10.95 2.93 19.93
N ASN A 119 -11.62 1.77 19.92
CA ASN A 119 -11.72 0.87 21.09
C ASN A 119 -12.19 1.60 22.37
N GLY A 120 -13.04 2.62 22.22
CA GLY A 120 -13.55 3.44 23.32
C GLY A 120 -12.63 4.59 23.74
N GLU A 121 -11.40 4.67 23.24
CA GLU A 121 -10.49 5.78 23.52
C GLU A 121 -10.73 6.96 22.57
N PRO A 122 -10.99 8.18 23.08
CA PRO A 122 -11.28 9.34 22.25
C PRO A 122 -10.04 9.84 21.51
N ILE A 123 -10.18 10.06 20.20
CA ILE A 123 -9.16 10.70 19.38
C ILE A 123 -9.26 12.21 19.53
N ARG A 124 -8.13 12.89 19.73
CA ARG A 124 -8.04 14.34 19.63
C ARG A 124 -7.59 14.74 18.24
N SER A 125 -8.52 15.28 17.45
CA SER A 125 -8.26 15.69 16.06
C SER A 125 -7.13 16.72 15.99
N GLY A 126 -6.11 16.45 15.17
CA GLY A 126 -4.95 17.31 14.94
C GLY A 126 -3.82 17.18 15.98
N GLU A 127 -3.97 16.33 17.00
CA GLU A 127 -2.91 16.04 17.97
C GLU A 127 -2.15 14.76 17.62
N THR A 128 -0.88 14.70 18.00
CA THR A 128 -0.07 13.48 17.93
C THR A 128 -0.62 12.43 18.89
N THR A 129 -0.66 11.18 18.44
CA THR A 129 -1.18 10.05 19.21
C THR A 129 -0.37 8.79 18.98
N SER A 130 -0.26 7.98 20.03
CA SER A 130 0.28 6.63 19.98
C SER A 130 -0.81 5.55 19.90
N LEU A 131 -2.09 5.92 19.89
CA LEU A 131 -3.21 4.98 19.95
C LEU A 131 -3.15 3.89 18.87
N LEU A 132 -2.61 4.25 17.70
CA LEU A 132 -2.51 3.31 16.59
C LEU A 132 -1.41 2.28 16.78
N SER A 133 -0.46 2.40 17.73
CA SER A 133 0.56 1.39 17.98
C SER A 133 0.05 0.20 18.83
N ASP A 134 -1.08 0.35 19.50
CA ASP A 134 -1.59 -0.64 20.47
C ASP A 134 -2.17 -1.91 19.82
N ALA A 135 -2.72 -1.79 18.60
CA ALA A 135 -3.37 -2.89 17.88
C ALA A 135 -3.46 -2.62 16.38
N ASP A 136 -3.67 -3.65 15.57
CA ASP A 136 -3.90 -3.52 14.12
C ASP A 136 -5.38 -3.37 13.76
N THR A 137 -6.28 -3.45 14.73
CA THR A 137 -7.71 -3.41 14.50
C THR A 137 -8.42 -2.72 15.66
N PHE A 138 -9.32 -1.81 15.32
CA PHE A 138 -10.01 -0.94 16.27
C PHE A 138 -11.50 -0.87 15.96
N GLN A 139 -12.35 -0.95 16.97
CA GLN A 139 -13.75 -0.57 16.82
C GLN A 139 -13.84 0.96 16.72
N ILE A 140 -14.59 1.45 15.74
CA ILE A 140 -14.86 2.87 15.55
C ILE A 140 -16.20 3.20 16.20
N THR A 141 -16.24 4.23 17.03
CA THR A 141 -17.51 4.78 17.54
C THR A 141 -17.51 6.30 17.44
N VAL A 142 -18.68 6.90 17.19
CA VAL A 142 -18.88 8.35 17.19
C VAL A 142 -20.04 8.67 18.13
N GLY A 143 -19.76 9.33 19.25
CA GLY A 143 -20.74 9.44 20.34
C GLY A 143 -21.12 8.04 20.87
N ASP A 144 -22.38 7.65 20.61
CA ASP A 144 -22.96 6.34 20.92
C ASP A 144 -23.20 5.45 19.68
N VAL A 145 -22.78 5.90 18.50
CA VAL A 145 -22.98 5.19 17.23
C VAL A 145 -21.82 4.25 16.95
N ASP A 146 -22.11 2.96 16.76
CA ASP A 146 -21.17 1.97 16.25
C ASP A 146 -20.91 2.19 14.76
N CYS A 147 -19.64 2.36 14.38
CA CYS A 147 -19.21 2.71 13.03
C CYS A 147 -18.33 1.62 12.41
N GLY A 148 -18.38 0.40 12.96
CA GLY A 148 -17.66 -0.75 12.43
C GLY A 148 -16.20 -0.78 12.85
N MET A 149 -15.35 -1.36 12.01
CA MET A 149 -13.94 -1.59 12.34
C MET A 149 -12.99 -0.76 11.47
N LEU A 150 -11.92 -0.28 12.07
CA LEU A 150 -10.73 0.24 11.41
C LEU A 150 -9.62 -0.81 11.48
N LYS A 151 -9.02 -1.14 10.34
CA LYS A 151 -7.88 -2.05 10.24
C LYS A 151 -6.65 -1.29 9.73
N ILE A 152 -5.54 -1.41 10.45
CA ILE A 152 -4.27 -0.81 10.08
C ILE A 152 -3.43 -1.84 9.33
N MET A 153 -3.01 -1.47 8.12
CA MET A 153 -2.12 -2.26 7.29
C MET A 153 -0.84 -1.48 7.10
N GLN A 154 0.24 -1.91 7.75
CA GLN A 154 1.57 -1.36 7.53
C GLN A 154 2.42 -2.39 6.79
N TYR A 155 2.99 -2.00 5.66
CA TYR A 155 3.86 -2.87 4.90
C TYR A 155 5.32 -2.65 5.30
N ASN A 156 6.09 -3.73 5.44
CA ASN A 156 7.50 -3.67 5.85
C ASN A 156 8.48 -3.47 4.69
N LEU A 157 7.99 -3.34 3.45
CA LEU A 157 8.78 -3.04 2.26
C LEU A 157 8.34 -1.69 1.68
N GLY A 158 9.20 -1.04 0.91
CA GLY A 158 8.85 0.22 0.23
C GLY A 158 7.62 0.03 -0.67
N CYS A 159 6.56 0.77 -0.37
CA CYS A 159 5.32 0.78 -1.14
C CYS A 159 5.20 2.04 -1.98
N ILE A 160 4.62 1.89 -3.17
CA ILE A 160 4.20 3.00 -4.00
C ILE A 160 2.68 3.07 -3.92
N TYR A 161 2.16 4.17 -3.38
CA TYR A 161 0.73 4.46 -3.43
C TYR A 161 0.44 5.21 -4.72
N LEU A 162 -0.41 4.62 -5.56
CA LEU A 162 -0.90 5.22 -6.81
C LEU A 162 -2.38 5.54 -6.62
N SER A 163 -2.70 6.83 -6.58
CA SER A 163 -4.07 7.30 -6.71
C SER A 163 -4.26 7.85 -8.12
N THR A 164 -5.25 7.30 -8.83
CA THR A 164 -5.64 7.64 -10.19
C THR A 164 -6.97 8.42 -10.14
N SER A 165 -7.10 9.41 -11.01
CA SER A 165 -8.35 10.14 -11.25
C SER A 165 -9.48 9.28 -11.85
N HIS A 166 -9.14 8.18 -12.53
CA HIS A 166 -10.10 7.31 -13.24
C HIS A 166 -10.33 5.96 -12.57
N ASP A 167 -10.48 5.93 -11.25
CA ASP A 167 -10.82 4.70 -10.51
C ASP A 167 -9.68 3.64 -10.60
N GLY A 168 -9.96 2.38 -10.22
CA GLY A 168 -8.98 1.30 -10.09
C GLY A 168 -8.20 0.92 -11.35
N LEU A 169 -7.21 0.04 -11.17
CA LEU A 169 -6.31 -0.45 -12.23
C LEU A 169 -7.05 -1.07 -13.43
N ASP A 170 -8.23 -1.65 -13.21
CA ASP A 170 -9.05 -2.24 -14.27
C ASP A 170 -9.47 -1.21 -15.33
N THR A 171 -9.77 0.03 -14.92
CA THR A 171 -10.12 1.12 -15.85
C THR A 171 -8.89 1.59 -16.63
N LEU A 172 -7.72 1.60 -15.99
CA LEU A 172 -6.44 1.93 -16.61
C LEU A 172 -6.02 0.86 -17.65
N ASP A 173 -6.18 -0.41 -17.30
CA ASP A 173 -5.81 -1.55 -18.14
C ASP A 173 -6.71 -1.67 -19.38
N ASN A 174 -7.99 -1.34 -19.23
CA ASN A 174 -8.96 -1.36 -20.33
C ASN A 174 -8.83 -0.18 -21.30
N ASN A 175 -8.08 0.88 -20.94
CA ASN A 175 -7.93 2.06 -21.79
C ASN A 175 -6.49 2.58 -21.83
N ARG A 176 -5.65 1.88 -22.61
CA ARG A 176 -4.22 2.19 -22.84
C ARG A 176 -3.91 3.58 -23.41
N SER A 177 -4.93 4.35 -23.79
CA SER A 177 -4.81 5.70 -24.36
C SER A 177 -5.20 6.81 -23.37
N ILE A 178 -5.57 6.47 -22.13
CA ILE A 178 -5.85 7.45 -21.08
C ILE A 178 -4.54 8.08 -20.62
N SER A 179 -4.50 9.42 -20.64
CA SER A 179 -3.46 10.20 -19.97
C SER A 179 -3.91 10.42 -18.53
N GLU A 180 -3.31 9.69 -17.60
CA GLU A 180 -3.66 9.74 -16.18
C GLU A 180 -2.80 10.76 -15.43
N THR A 181 -3.43 11.60 -14.59
CA THR A 181 -2.70 12.46 -13.64
C THR A 181 -2.85 11.86 -12.25
N GLY A 182 -1.84 11.11 -11.81
CA GLY A 182 -1.80 10.51 -10.48
C GLY A 182 -0.82 11.20 -9.55
N LYS A 183 -1.04 11.05 -8.24
CA LYS A 183 -0.02 11.35 -7.23
C LYS A 183 0.70 10.07 -6.87
N ALA A 184 2.02 10.07 -6.98
CA ALA A 184 2.87 8.97 -6.54
C ALA A 184 3.65 9.44 -5.30
N LEU A 185 3.41 8.79 -4.16
CA LEU A 185 4.23 8.93 -2.98
C LEU A 185 5.11 7.68 -2.88
N MET A 186 6.42 7.86 -3.05
CA MET A 186 7.42 6.81 -2.94
C MET A 186 8.17 7.00 -1.63
N LEU A 187 7.84 6.18 -0.62
CA LEU A 187 8.51 6.18 0.67
C LEU A 187 9.48 5.00 0.69
N ASN A 188 10.75 5.31 0.47
CA ASN A 188 11.82 4.33 0.43
C ASN A 188 12.57 4.34 1.77
N THR A 189 12.60 3.21 2.47
CA THR A 189 13.52 2.99 3.58
C THR A 189 14.85 2.47 3.04
N TRP A 190 15.82 3.37 2.86
CA TRP A 190 17.23 2.98 2.87
C TRP A 190 17.77 3.23 4.28
N LEU A 191 18.09 2.14 4.99
CA LEU A 191 19.19 2.10 5.96
C LEU A 191 20.52 1.96 5.20
#